data_AF-A0A4U8SDE9-F1
#
_entry.id   AF-A0A4U8SDE9-F1
#
_cell.length_a   1.000
_cell.length_b   1.000
_cell.length_c   1.000
_cell.angle_alpha   90.00
_cell.angle_beta   90.00
_cell.angle_gamma   90.00
#
_symmetry.space_group_name_H-M   'P 1'
#
loop_
_entity.id
_entity.type
_entity.pdbx_description
1 polymer ?
#
loop_
_entity_poly.entity_id
_entity_poly.type
_entity_poly.pdbx_seq_one_letter_code
_entity_poly.pdbx_strand_id
1 'polypeptide(L)'
;MFYRFFFFIFLANFAFANPKIATQCLLQHYPHFKDNWEIASISTPKNIAQYNLALESSKLADSFAYPYPLKSYAMESYKDSTRIRDYAFLKSIYGDSKANVESHLKPLQWLDGTTLLFNTQNGAYEALLRTKLRLEKLLKTNPLFMQYLKNIGGTYKWRKISGTNRLSPHSFGIAMDINVAQSRYWLWDLKHKAFQQNIPMIPQVIIQAFEEEGFIWGGRWWHYDTMHFEYRPEILCYAKKVKTLKP
;
A
#
# COMPACT_ATOMS: atom_id res chain seq x y z
N MET A 1 -25.30 12.67 -46.40
CA MET A 1 -24.31 13.30 -45.51
C MET A 1 -24.36 12.58 -44.18
N PHE A 2 -23.60 11.49 -44.02
CA PHE A 2 -23.60 10.67 -42.80
C PHE A 2 -22.37 11.02 -41.96
N TYR A 3 -22.59 11.62 -40.78
CA TYR A 3 -21.54 11.85 -39.79
C TYR A 3 -21.12 10.51 -39.18
N ARG A 4 -19.94 10.01 -39.56
CA ARG A 4 -19.26 8.95 -38.82
C ARG A 4 -18.69 9.55 -37.54
N PHE A 5 -19.34 9.27 -36.41
CA PHE A 5 -18.73 9.48 -35.10
C PHE A 5 -17.53 8.54 -34.96
N PHE A 6 -16.32 9.10 -35.04
CA PHE A 6 -15.12 8.41 -34.59
C PHE A 6 -15.14 8.37 -33.06
N PHE A 7 -15.55 7.23 -32.50
CA PHE A 7 -15.20 6.90 -31.13
C PHE A 7 -13.69 6.65 -31.08
N PHE A 8 -12.93 7.66 -30.67
CA PHE A 8 -11.56 7.44 -30.20
C PHE A 8 -11.66 6.67 -28.88
N ILE A 9 -11.61 5.34 -28.97
CA ILE A 9 -11.26 4.51 -27.82
C ILE A 9 -9.80 4.83 -27.53
N PHE A 10 -9.54 5.69 -26.54
CA PHE A 10 -8.24 5.75 -25.89
C PHE A 10 -8.04 4.39 -25.21
N LEU A 11 -7.43 3.45 -25.94
CA LEU A 11 -6.82 2.28 -25.34
C LEU A 11 -5.68 2.81 -24.46
N ALA A 12 -5.99 3.02 -23.17
CA ALA A 12 -4.96 3.25 -22.19
C ALA A 12 -4.04 2.02 -22.21
N ASN A 13 -2.88 2.17 -22.86
CA ASN A 13 -1.83 1.15 -22.81
C ASN A 13 -1.54 0.89 -21.33
N PHE A 14 -2.01 -0.26 -20.86
CA PHE A 14 -1.73 -0.76 -19.53
C PHE A 14 -0.21 -0.90 -19.46
N ALA A 15 0.36 -0.31 -18.42
CA ALA A 15 1.78 -0.42 -18.17
C ALA A 15 2.13 -1.91 -18.08
N PHE A 16 2.91 -2.41 -19.04
CA PHE A 16 3.49 -3.72 -18.94
C PHE A 16 4.39 -3.77 -17.71
N ALA A 17 4.36 -4.90 -17.01
CA ALA A 17 5.24 -5.09 -15.87
C ALA A 17 6.70 -4.93 -16.32
N ASN A 18 7.50 -4.17 -15.57
CA ASN A 18 8.89 -3.84 -15.92
C ASN A 18 9.86 -4.35 -14.84
N PRO A 19 10.42 -5.57 -15.03
CA PRO A 19 11.30 -6.18 -14.05
C PRO A 19 12.52 -5.32 -13.68
N LYS A 20 13.12 -4.65 -14.68
CA LYS A 20 14.30 -3.79 -14.46
C LYS A 20 14.00 -2.61 -13.55
N ILE A 21 12.85 -1.95 -13.74
CA ILE A 21 12.43 -0.84 -12.87
C ILE A 21 12.09 -1.36 -11.47
N ALA A 22 11.43 -2.51 -11.37
CA ALA A 22 11.12 -3.13 -10.07
C ALA A 22 12.41 -3.42 -9.28
N THR A 23 13.41 -4.05 -9.91
CA THR A 23 14.75 -4.28 -9.34
C THR A 23 15.42 -2.97 -8.91
N GLN A 24 15.40 -1.93 -9.77
CA GLN A 24 15.98 -0.63 -9.42
C GLN A 24 15.33 -0.03 -8.18
N CYS A 25 14.00 -0.06 -8.09
CA CYS A 25 13.26 0.49 -6.96
C CYS A 25 13.48 -0.30 -5.66
N LEU A 26 13.63 -1.62 -5.75
CA LEU A 26 14.01 -2.46 -4.61
C LEU A 26 15.39 -2.08 -4.09
N LEU A 27 16.41 -2.07 -4.97
CA LEU A 27 17.78 -1.73 -4.58
C LEU A 27 17.93 -0.30 -4.06
N GLN A 28 17.11 0.63 -4.56
CA GLN A 28 17.10 2.02 -4.08
C GLN A 28 16.62 2.12 -2.62
N HIS A 29 15.60 1.36 -2.24
CA HIS A 29 14.98 1.48 -0.91
C HIS A 29 15.51 0.48 0.12
N TYR A 30 16.17 -0.58 -0.35
CA TYR A 30 16.69 -1.66 0.48
C TYR A 30 18.14 -2.01 0.08
N PRO A 31 19.08 -1.05 0.13
CA PRO A 31 20.41 -1.19 -0.47
C PRO A 31 21.30 -2.23 0.21
N HIS A 32 20.99 -2.63 1.45
CA HIS A 32 21.74 -3.61 2.22
C HIS A 32 21.34 -5.07 1.91
N PHE A 33 20.24 -5.26 1.17
CA PHE A 33 19.82 -6.56 0.68
C PHE A 33 20.09 -6.65 -0.83
N LYS A 34 21.23 -7.23 -1.21
CA LYS A 34 21.66 -7.30 -2.62
C LYS A 34 21.59 -8.71 -3.21
N ASP A 35 21.49 -9.76 -2.40
CA ASP A 35 21.56 -11.11 -2.92
C ASP A 35 20.23 -11.54 -3.57
N ASN A 36 20.29 -11.80 -4.88
CA ASN A 36 19.27 -12.48 -5.69
C ASN A 36 17.91 -11.75 -5.91
N TRP A 37 17.88 -10.41 -5.93
CA TRP A 37 16.64 -9.65 -6.21
C TRP A 37 16.51 -9.12 -7.63
N GLU A 38 17.38 -9.56 -8.55
CA GLU A 38 17.13 -9.33 -9.96
C GLU A 38 15.84 -10.05 -10.37
N ILE A 39 14.78 -9.26 -10.53
CA ILE A 39 13.52 -9.77 -11.04
C ILE A 39 13.75 -10.06 -12.52
N ALA A 40 13.78 -11.35 -12.88
CA ALA A 40 13.91 -11.79 -14.26
C ALA A 40 12.59 -11.58 -15.04
N SER A 41 11.46 -11.87 -14.41
CA SER A 41 10.13 -11.72 -15.00
C SER A 41 9.08 -11.43 -13.92
N ILE A 42 7.98 -10.81 -14.34
CA ILE A 42 6.83 -10.52 -13.49
C ILE A 42 5.62 -11.22 -14.09
N SER A 43 4.97 -12.10 -13.32
CA SER A 43 3.70 -12.71 -13.72
C SER A 43 2.56 -11.73 -13.44
N THR A 44 1.63 -11.59 -14.39
CA THR A 44 0.44 -10.74 -14.23
C THR A 44 -0.81 -11.61 -14.14
N PRO A 45 -1.50 -11.65 -12.98
CA PRO A 45 -2.77 -12.34 -12.88
C PRO A 45 -3.77 -11.82 -13.92
N LYS A 46 -4.39 -12.71 -14.69
CA LYS A 46 -5.37 -12.35 -15.73
C LYS A 46 -6.83 -12.51 -15.29
N ASN A 47 -7.05 -13.09 -14.12
CA ASN A 47 -8.36 -13.35 -13.56
C ASN A 47 -8.27 -13.49 -12.03
N ILE A 48 -9.44 -13.57 -11.38
CA ILE A 48 -9.54 -13.64 -9.92
C ILE A 48 -8.91 -14.91 -9.33
N ALA A 49 -8.95 -16.04 -10.05
CA ALA A 49 -8.36 -17.29 -9.57
C ALA A 49 -6.84 -17.20 -9.49
N GLN A 50 -6.19 -16.66 -10.54
CA GLN A 50 -4.75 -16.41 -10.55
C GLN A 50 -4.34 -15.38 -9.50
N TYR A 51 -5.15 -14.34 -9.30
CA TYR A 51 -4.90 -13.34 -8.26
C TYR A 51 -4.97 -13.93 -6.86
N ASN A 52 -5.98 -14.77 -6.57
CA ASN A 52 -6.10 -15.45 -5.28
C ASN A 52 -4.92 -16.39 -5.01
N LEU A 53 -4.43 -17.10 -6.04
CA LEU A 53 -3.22 -17.93 -5.90
C LEU A 53 -1.99 -17.08 -5.56
N ALA A 54 -1.83 -15.93 -6.24
CA ALA A 54 -0.73 -15.00 -5.97
C ALA A 54 -0.81 -14.41 -4.56
N LEU A 55 -2.01 -14.16 -4.03
CA LEU A 55 -2.20 -13.70 -2.65
C LEU A 55 -1.66 -14.70 -1.61
N GLU A 56 -1.72 -16.00 -1.87
CA GLU A 56 -1.32 -17.06 -0.92
C GLU A 56 0.17 -17.44 -1.03
N SER A 57 0.75 -17.40 -2.24
CA SER A 57 2.09 -17.97 -2.50
C SER A 57 2.91 -17.15 -3.51
N SER A 58 2.92 -15.83 -3.33
CA SER A 58 3.64 -14.92 -4.24
C SER A 58 5.13 -14.86 -4.00
N LYS A 59 5.84 -14.57 -5.10
CA LYS A 59 7.23 -14.10 -5.11
C LYS A 59 7.24 -12.57 -5.08
N LEU A 60 8.38 -12.00 -4.70
CA LEU A 60 8.56 -10.55 -4.65
C LEU A 60 8.11 -9.83 -5.93
N ALA A 61 8.44 -10.42 -7.08
CA ALA A 61 8.07 -9.94 -8.41
C ALA A 61 6.56 -9.69 -8.58
N ASP A 62 5.71 -10.52 -7.98
CA ASP A 62 4.26 -10.46 -8.17
C ASP A 62 3.63 -9.21 -7.53
N SER A 63 4.33 -8.59 -6.58
CA SER A 63 3.93 -7.29 -6.01
C SER A 63 3.93 -6.17 -7.06
N PHE A 64 4.66 -6.36 -8.17
CA PHE A 64 4.83 -5.39 -9.26
C PHE A 64 3.99 -5.71 -10.51
N ALA A 65 3.13 -6.74 -10.45
CA ALA A 65 2.31 -7.21 -11.57
C ALA A 65 1.47 -6.09 -12.22
N TYR A 66 0.86 -5.26 -11.38
CA TYR A 66 0.19 -4.04 -11.79
C TYR A 66 0.81 -2.86 -11.02
N PRO A 67 1.06 -1.70 -11.66
CA PRO A 67 1.52 -0.54 -10.92
C PRO A 67 0.46 -0.05 -9.93
N TYR A 68 0.90 0.42 -8.77
CA TYR A 68 0.04 1.14 -7.82
C TYR A 68 -0.67 2.31 -8.53
N PRO A 69 -2.00 2.45 -8.43
CA PRO A 69 -2.76 3.41 -9.24
C PRO A 69 -2.67 4.83 -8.65
N LEU A 70 -1.50 5.47 -8.81
CA LEU A 70 -1.22 6.83 -8.33
C LEU A 70 -2.31 7.83 -8.77
N LYS A 71 -2.92 8.51 -7.79
CA LYS A 71 -4.01 9.48 -7.98
C LYS A 71 -5.28 8.89 -8.65
N SER A 72 -5.42 7.57 -8.68
CA SER A 72 -6.58 6.86 -9.21
C SER A 72 -6.90 5.65 -8.32
N TYR A 73 -7.62 4.67 -8.85
CA TYR A 73 -8.05 3.46 -8.17
C TYR A 73 -7.87 2.25 -9.08
N ALA A 74 -7.75 1.06 -8.51
CA ALA A 74 -7.74 -0.16 -9.28
C ALA A 74 -9.14 -0.39 -9.89
N MET A 75 -9.16 -0.63 -11.20
CA MET A 75 -10.40 -0.75 -11.98
C MET A 75 -10.92 -2.19 -12.09
N GLU A 76 -10.16 -3.17 -11.62
CA GLU A 76 -10.52 -4.60 -11.75
C GLU A 76 -10.05 -5.37 -10.51
N SER A 77 -10.84 -6.35 -10.08
CA SER A 77 -10.63 -7.10 -8.84
C SER A 77 -9.30 -7.86 -8.76
N TYR A 78 -8.75 -8.24 -9.90
CA TYR A 78 -7.48 -8.98 -10.00
C TYR A 78 -6.28 -8.06 -10.28
N LYS A 79 -6.47 -6.74 -10.36
CA LYS A 79 -5.41 -5.74 -10.56
C LYS A 79 -4.90 -5.10 -9.25
N ASP A 80 -5.23 -5.69 -8.11
CA ASP A 80 -4.79 -5.27 -6.77
C ASP A 80 -3.40 -5.80 -6.38
N SER A 81 -2.43 -5.72 -7.29
CA SER A 81 -1.09 -6.29 -7.10
C SER A 81 -0.39 -5.88 -5.80
N THR A 82 -0.63 -4.67 -5.31
CA THR A 82 0.02 -4.17 -4.10
C THR A 82 -0.52 -4.80 -2.80
N ARG A 83 -1.59 -5.61 -2.89
CA ARG A 83 -2.03 -6.53 -1.81
C ARG A 83 -1.28 -7.86 -1.85
N ILE A 84 -0.62 -8.19 -2.96
CA ILE A 84 0.26 -9.34 -3.10
C ILE A 84 1.56 -9.02 -2.37
N ARG A 85 2.06 -9.98 -1.58
CA ARG A 85 3.20 -9.78 -0.68
C ARG A 85 4.05 -11.03 -0.66
N ASP A 86 5.35 -10.85 -0.84
CA ASP A 86 6.32 -11.88 -0.55
C ASP A 86 6.69 -11.84 0.94
N TYR A 87 6.21 -12.83 1.68
CA TYR A 87 6.49 -12.92 3.12
C TYR A 87 7.93 -13.32 3.41
N ALA A 88 8.62 -14.03 2.52
CA ALA A 88 10.04 -14.32 2.72
C ALA A 88 10.84 -13.02 2.64
N PHE A 89 10.53 -12.18 1.66
CA PHE A 89 11.08 -10.83 1.55
C PHE A 89 10.78 -9.99 2.80
N LEU A 90 9.50 -9.83 3.20
CA LEU A 90 9.15 -9.00 4.36
C LEU A 90 9.81 -9.48 5.66
N LYS A 91 9.86 -10.80 5.87
CA LYS A 91 10.56 -11.39 7.01
C LYS A 91 12.05 -11.07 7.01
N SER A 92 12.68 -11.14 5.84
CA SER A 92 14.12 -10.87 5.71
C SER A 92 14.49 -9.43 6.06
N ILE A 93 13.61 -8.46 5.75
CA ILE A 93 13.93 -7.03 5.93
C ILE A 93 13.35 -6.39 7.20
N TYR A 94 12.28 -6.95 7.78
CA TYR A 94 11.61 -6.39 8.96
C TYR A 94 11.64 -7.32 10.18
N GLY A 95 11.83 -8.62 9.96
CA GLY A 95 12.01 -9.65 10.98
C GLY A 95 11.16 -10.89 10.75
N ASP A 96 11.71 -12.06 11.08
CA ASP A 96 11.13 -13.37 10.74
C ASP A 96 10.19 -13.97 11.78
N SER A 97 10.21 -13.39 12.98
CA SER A 97 9.52 -13.85 14.17
C SER A 97 9.02 -12.67 14.99
N LYS A 98 8.08 -12.93 15.92
CA LYS A 98 7.52 -11.91 16.80
C LYS A 98 8.61 -11.17 17.58
N ALA A 99 9.50 -11.93 18.22
CA ALA A 99 10.58 -11.36 19.01
C ALA A 99 11.56 -10.52 18.15
N ASN A 100 11.88 -10.99 16.94
CA ASN A 100 12.77 -10.24 16.07
C ASN A 100 12.13 -8.93 15.57
N VAL A 101 10.85 -8.94 15.20
CA VAL A 101 10.14 -7.69 14.86
C VAL A 101 10.09 -6.76 16.07
N GLU A 102 9.71 -7.25 17.25
CA GLU A 102 9.60 -6.44 18.47
C GLU A 102 10.93 -5.78 18.86
N SER A 103 12.07 -6.43 18.59
CA SER A 103 13.40 -5.85 18.80
C SER A 103 13.72 -4.65 17.90
N HIS A 104 12.96 -4.45 16.82
CA HIS A 104 13.09 -3.34 15.88
C HIS A 104 12.01 -2.27 16.03
N LEU A 105 11.11 -2.39 17.01
CA LEU A 105 10.03 -1.41 17.20
C LEU A 105 10.48 -0.26 18.09
N LYS A 106 10.12 0.96 17.70
CA LYS A 106 10.35 2.17 18.49
C LYS A 106 9.04 2.92 18.72
N PRO A 107 8.82 3.51 19.92
CA PRO A 107 7.66 4.33 20.19
C PRO A 107 7.71 5.67 19.43
N LEU A 108 6.58 6.07 18.87
CA LEU A 108 6.32 7.36 18.24
C LEU A 108 5.04 7.95 18.82
N GLN A 109 5.09 9.17 19.36
CA GLN A 109 3.85 9.86 19.77
C GLN A 109 3.12 10.41 18.55
N TRP A 110 1.84 10.06 18.41
CA TRP A 110 0.99 10.49 17.31
C TRP A 110 0.30 11.84 17.59
N LEU A 111 -0.49 12.29 16.63
CA LEU A 111 -1.17 13.59 16.59
C LEU A 111 -2.17 13.79 17.74
N ASP A 112 -2.76 12.72 18.26
CA ASP A 112 -3.69 12.75 19.40
C ASP A 112 -3.02 12.38 20.74
N GLY A 113 -1.68 12.27 20.76
CA GLY A 113 -0.91 11.85 21.92
C GLY A 113 -0.78 10.34 22.09
N THR A 114 -1.46 9.52 21.27
CA THR A 114 -1.34 8.06 21.33
C THR A 114 0.11 7.65 21.02
N THR A 115 0.66 6.73 21.80
CA THR A 115 1.98 6.15 21.52
C THR A 115 1.83 4.96 20.58
N LEU A 116 2.51 5.02 19.43
CA LEU A 116 2.52 4.01 18.39
C LEU A 116 3.84 3.25 18.42
N LEU A 117 3.82 1.96 18.12
CA LEU A 117 5.05 1.21 17.85
C LEU A 117 5.21 1.04 16.35
N PHE A 118 6.40 1.36 15.82
CA PHE A 118 6.71 1.25 14.40
C PHE A 118 8.13 0.75 14.18
N ASN A 119 8.36 0.02 13.09
CA ASN A 119 9.62 -0.65 12.80
C ASN A 119 10.69 0.36 12.34
N THR A 120 11.89 0.28 12.90
CA THR A 120 13.01 1.18 12.55
C THR A 120 13.82 0.71 11.34
N GLN A 121 13.60 -0.53 10.88
CA GLN A 121 14.32 -1.06 9.73
C GLN A 121 13.88 -0.36 8.44
N ASN A 122 14.84 -0.17 7.53
CA ASN A 122 14.62 0.36 6.18
C ASN A 122 13.88 1.71 6.11
N GLY A 123 14.00 2.54 7.14
CA GLY A 123 13.44 3.90 7.15
C GLY A 123 11.95 4.00 7.42
N ALA A 124 11.28 2.91 7.81
CA ALA A 124 9.84 2.87 8.03
C ALA A 124 9.40 3.81 9.18
N TYR A 125 10.10 3.78 10.31
CA TYR A 125 9.85 4.69 11.46
C TYR A 125 10.03 6.15 11.06
N GLU A 126 11.14 6.47 10.38
CA GLU A 126 11.46 7.83 9.94
C GLU A 126 10.44 8.34 8.93
N ALA A 127 9.93 7.47 8.06
CA ALA A 127 8.84 7.80 7.14
C ALA A 127 7.56 8.17 7.90
N LEU A 128 7.15 7.37 8.88
CA LEU A 128 5.96 7.68 9.69
C LEU A 128 6.14 9.00 10.46
N LEU A 129 7.35 9.27 10.97
CA LEU A 129 7.67 10.54 11.62
C LEU A 129 7.54 11.72 10.65
N ARG A 130 8.04 11.62 9.42
CA ARG A 130 7.88 12.69 8.42
C ARG A 130 6.43 12.87 8.00
N THR A 131 5.66 11.79 7.88
CA THR A 131 4.21 11.87 7.65
C THR A 131 3.51 12.60 8.79
N LYS A 132 3.83 12.27 10.05
CA LYS A 132 3.31 13.00 11.23
C LYS A 132 3.59 14.50 11.12
N LEU A 133 4.84 14.89 10.88
CA LEU A 133 5.23 16.30 10.78
C LEU A 133 4.47 17.04 9.67
N ARG A 134 4.26 16.39 8.52
CA ARG A 134 3.47 16.93 7.41
C ARG A 134 1.99 17.11 7.80
N LEU A 135 1.42 16.15 8.51
CA LEU A 135 0.05 16.22 9.01
C LEU A 135 -0.12 17.29 10.12
N GLU A 136 0.86 17.47 11.00
CA GLU A 136 0.84 18.57 11.99
C GLU A 136 0.77 19.93 11.29
N LYS A 137 1.55 20.12 10.21
CA LYS A 137 1.48 21.34 9.40
C LYS A 137 0.10 21.50 8.75
N LEU A 138 -0.47 20.42 8.21
CA LEU A 138 -1.81 20.44 7.61
C LEU A 138 -2.89 20.83 8.63
N LEU A 139 -2.81 20.30 9.86
CA LEU A 139 -3.80 20.53 10.91
C LEU A 139 -3.82 21.98 11.43
N LYS A 140 -2.71 22.72 11.32
CA LYS A 140 -2.67 24.15 11.67
C LYS A 140 -3.64 24.98 10.84
N THR A 141 -3.85 24.63 9.57
CA THR A 141 -4.75 25.34 8.66
C THR A 141 -6.07 24.61 8.44
N ASN A 142 -6.14 23.31 8.73
CA ASN A 142 -7.31 22.47 8.52
C ASN A 142 -7.59 21.55 9.73
N PRO A 143 -7.94 22.12 10.90
CA PRO A 143 -8.09 21.34 12.14
C PRO A 143 -9.19 20.26 12.07
N LEU A 144 -10.19 20.43 11.19
CA LEU A 144 -11.27 19.45 10.96
C LEU A 144 -10.74 18.08 10.52
N PHE A 145 -9.57 18.02 9.86
CA PHE A 145 -8.98 16.74 9.46
C PHE A 145 -8.52 15.87 10.62
N MET A 146 -8.45 16.42 11.85
CA MET A 146 -8.14 15.64 13.05
C MET A 146 -9.14 14.50 13.27
N GLN A 147 -10.38 14.62 12.79
CA GLN A 147 -11.37 13.54 12.90
C GLN A 147 -10.92 12.23 12.26
N TYR A 148 -10.11 12.29 11.19
CA TYR A 148 -9.56 11.11 10.51
C TYR A 148 -8.30 10.57 11.20
N LEU A 149 -7.63 11.39 12.00
CA LEU A 149 -6.26 11.16 12.49
C LEU A 149 -6.18 10.87 14.00
N LYS A 150 -7.29 11.06 14.73
CA LYS A 150 -7.46 10.61 16.12
C LYS A 150 -8.03 9.20 16.20
N ASN A 151 -7.92 8.56 17.36
CA ASN A 151 -8.51 7.23 17.60
C ASN A 151 -8.08 6.22 16.54
N ILE A 152 -6.77 6.16 16.29
CA ILE A 152 -6.23 5.35 15.21
C ILE A 152 -6.55 3.85 15.44
N GLY A 153 -6.78 3.10 14.36
CA GLY A 153 -7.05 1.66 14.43
C GLY A 153 -5.86 0.83 14.94
N GLY A 154 -4.65 1.38 14.83
CA GLY A 154 -3.42 0.84 15.42
C GLY A 154 -2.28 0.68 14.41
N THR A 155 -1.09 0.35 14.92
CA THR A 155 0.10 0.10 14.09
C THR A 155 0.61 -1.33 14.23
N TYR A 156 1.26 -1.69 15.35
CA TYR A 156 1.81 -3.03 15.54
C TYR A 156 0.81 -3.96 16.23
N LYS A 157 0.58 -5.13 15.62
CA LYS A 157 -0.10 -6.27 16.25
C LYS A 157 0.32 -7.55 15.55
N TRP A 158 1.05 -8.42 16.24
CA TRP A 158 1.43 -9.73 15.70
C TRP A 158 0.19 -10.63 15.53
N ARG A 159 -0.27 -10.79 14.28
CA ARG A 159 -1.49 -11.55 13.96
C ARG A 159 -1.51 -12.02 12.51
N LYS A 160 -2.30 -13.07 12.26
CA LYS A 160 -2.72 -13.41 10.90
C LYS A 160 -3.82 -12.47 10.41
N ILE A 161 -3.96 -12.34 9.09
CA ILE A 161 -5.13 -11.71 8.45
C ILE A 161 -6.32 -12.66 8.63
N SER A 162 -7.46 -12.12 9.05
CA SER A 162 -8.67 -12.91 9.30
C SER A 162 -9.04 -13.76 8.09
N GLY A 163 -9.34 -15.04 8.31
CA GLY A 163 -9.69 -15.98 7.24
C GLY A 163 -8.52 -16.46 6.39
N THR A 164 -7.27 -16.20 6.79
CA THR A 164 -6.07 -16.63 6.04
C THR A 164 -4.99 -17.18 6.97
N ASN A 165 -3.97 -17.82 6.41
CA ASN A 165 -2.77 -18.23 7.14
C ASN A 165 -1.62 -17.22 7.10
N ARG A 166 -1.86 -16.05 6.50
CA ARG A 166 -0.85 -15.04 6.19
C ARG A 166 -0.73 -14.03 7.32
N LEU A 167 0.50 -13.60 7.63
CA LEU A 167 0.72 -12.52 8.60
C LEU A 167 0.14 -11.20 8.06
N SER A 168 -0.44 -10.42 8.95
CA SER A 168 -0.84 -9.05 8.61
C SER A 168 0.39 -8.15 8.48
N PRO A 169 0.40 -7.14 7.60
CA PRO A 169 1.45 -6.09 7.57
C PRO A 169 1.68 -5.41 8.93
N HIS A 170 0.64 -5.31 9.76
CA HIS A 170 0.74 -4.84 11.15
C HIS A 170 1.67 -5.71 12.01
N SER A 171 1.89 -6.98 11.65
CA SER A 171 2.81 -7.87 12.37
C SER A 171 4.28 -7.50 12.13
N PHE A 172 4.60 -6.78 11.05
CA PHE A 172 5.94 -6.30 10.76
C PHE A 172 6.19 -4.88 11.29
N GLY A 173 5.17 -4.22 11.86
CA GLY A 173 5.28 -2.84 12.33
C GLY A 173 5.47 -1.81 11.22
N ILE A 174 4.98 -2.10 10.01
CA ILE A 174 5.11 -1.26 8.80
C ILE A 174 3.78 -0.71 8.31
N ALA A 175 2.69 -0.94 9.04
CA ALA A 175 1.36 -0.51 8.67
C ALA A 175 0.69 0.29 9.76
N MET A 176 -0.21 1.18 9.37
CA MET A 176 -1.00 2.02 10.24
C MET A 176 -2.44 2.05 9.73
N ASP A 177 -3.38 1.76 10.63
CA ASP A 177 -4.79 2.04 10.40
C ASP A 177 -5.13 3.37 11.07
N ILE A 178 -5.65 4.34 10.31
CA ILE A 178 -6.16 5.61 10.85
C ILE A 178 -7.56 5.41 11.49
N ASN A 179 -8.33 6.48 11.70
CA ASN A 179 -9.63 6.36 12.39
C ASN A 179 -10.59 5.42 11.64
N VAL A 180 -10.88 4.27 12.26
CA VAL A 180 -11.76 3.24 11.70
C VAL A 180 -13.20 3.74 11.53
N ALA A 181 -13.69 4.57 12.45
CA ALA A 181 -15.04 5.12 12.37
C ALA A 181 -15.23 6.11 11.21
N GLN A 182 -14.12 6.61 10.64
CA GLN A 182 -14.12 7.46 9.45
C GLN A 182 -13.70 6.69 8.18
N SER A 183 -13.72 5.35 8.24
CA SER A 183 -13.17 4.48 7.21
C SER A 183 -14.18 3.39 6.78
N ARG A 184 -13.98 2.90 5.56
CA ARG A 184 -14.66 1.79 4.89
C ARG A 184 -13.71 0.64 4.64
N TYR A 185 -14.29 -0.55 4.63
CA TYR A 185 -13.63 -1.79 4.27
C TYR A 185 -14.56 -2.64 3.40
N TRP A 186 -14.01 -3.19 2.31
CA TRP A 186 -14.79 -3.82 1.26
C TRP A 186 -15.66 -5.00 1.73
N LEU A 187 -15.20 -5.81 2.70
CA LEU A 187 -16.03 -6.90 3.24
C LEU A 187 -17.19 -6.39 4.11
N TRP A 188 -16.99 -5.28 4.83
CA TRP A 188 -18.08 -4.67 5.60
C TRP A 188 -19.16 -4.19 4.64
N ASP A 189 -18.75 -3.52 3.56
CA ASP A 189 -19.68 -3.01 2.57
C ASP A 189 -20.34 -4.13 1.75
N LEU A 190 -19.61 -5.19 1.42
CA LEU A 190 -20.17 -6.37 0.79
C LEU A 190 -21.27 -7.01 1.66
N LYS A 191 -21.03 -7.15 2.97
CA LYS A 191 -22.02 -7.69 3.92
C LYS A 191 -23.30 -6.85 4.00
N HIS A 192 -23.17 -5.53 3.86
CA HIS A 192 -24.31 -4.61 3.90
C HIS A 192 -24.86 -4.25 2.51
N LYS A 193 -24.47 -4.98 1.45
CA LYS A 193 -24.85 -4.70 0.05
C LYS A 193 -24.56 -3.26 -0.39
N ALA A 194 -23.53 -2.64 0.19
CA ALA A 194 -23.09 -1.27 -0.04
C ALA A 194 -21.73 -1.21 -0.75
N PHE A 195 -21.23 -2.33 -1.27
CA PHE A 195 -19.96 -2.37 -2.01
C PHE A 195 -20.08 -1.52 -3.28
N GLN A 196 -19.31 -0.43 -3.32
CA GLN A 196 -19.15 0.43 -4.48
C GLN A 196 -17.66 0.53 -4.83
N GLN A 197 -17.35 0.71 -6.10
CA GLN A 197 -15.99 1.07 -6.50
C GLN A 197 -15.73 2.54 -6.18
N ASN A 198 -14.47 2.88 -5.91
CA ASN A 198 -14.01 4.26 -5.72
C ASN A 198 -14.74 5.00 -4.58
N ILE A 199 -14.64 4.52 -3.33
CA ILE A 199 -15.21 5.19 -2.15
C ILE A 199 -14.14 6.06 -1.46
N PRO A 200 -13.94 7.34 -1.81
CA PRO A 200 -13.08 8.22 -1.04
C PRO A 200 -13.79 8.74 0.20
N MET A 201 -13.46 8.19 1.36
CA MET A 201 -13.86 8.78 2.65
C MET A 201 -12.73 9.57 3.32
N ILE A 202 -11.48 9.32 2.93
CA ILE A 202 -10.31 9.97 3.50
C ILE A 202 -9.91 11.15 2.60
N PRO A 203 -9.71 12.36 3.16
CA PRO A 203 -9.28 13.52 2.39
C PRO A 203 -7.99 13.27 1.62
N GLN A 204 -7.98 13.66 0.34
CA GLN A 204 -6.85 13.41 -0.58
C GLN A 204 -5.52 13.98 -0.07
N VAL A 205 -5.55 15.08 0.69
CA VAL A 205 -4.37 15.70 1.31
C VAL A 205 -3.76 14.84 2.41
N ILE A 206 -4.56 14.06 3.15
CA ILE A 206 -4.04 13.09 4.12
C ILE A 206 -3.37 11.94 3.37
N ILE A 207 -4.04 11.40 2.34
CA ILE A 207 -3.49 10.31 1.52
C ILE A 207 -2.15 10.70 0.91
N GLN A 208 -2.04 11.93 0.38
CA GLN A 208 -0.79 12.45 -0.18
C GLN A 208 0.33 12.54 0.86
N ALA A 209 0.02 12.96 2.10
CA ALA A 209 1.03 13.04 3.14
C ALA A 209 1.68 11.70 3.49
N PHE A 210 0.95 10.60 3.32
CA PHE A 210 1.45 9.24 3.44
C PHE A 210 2.20 8.80 2.16
N GLU A 211 1.62 8.98 0.98
CA GLU A 211 2.21 8.57 -0.30
C GLU A 211 3.53 9.28 -0.64
N GLU A 212 3.70 10.52 -0.19
CA GLU A 212 4.95 11.26 -0.35
C GLU A 212 6.09 10.65 0.47
N GLU A 213 5.77 9.96 1.56
CA GLU A 213 6.73 9.37 2.50
C GLU A 213 6.89 7.85 2.33
N GLY A 214 6.32 7.26 1.27
CA GLY A 214 6.54 5.85 0.93
C GLY A 214 5.43 4.90 1.40
N PHE A 215 4.30 5.42 1.86
CA PHE A 215 3.15 4.59 2.24
C PHE A 215 2.17 4.44 1.08
N ILE A 216 1.86 3.19 0.72
CA ILE A 216 0.70 2.90 -0.12
C ILE A 216 -0.58 2.96 0.73
N TRP A 217 -1.65 3.47 0.15
CA TRP A 217 -2.98 3.51 0.77
C TRP A 217 -3.89 2.40 0.25
N GLY A 218 -4.51 1.66 1.17
CA GLY A 218 -5.41 0.55 0.88
C GLY A 218 -6.73 0.95 0.24
N GLY A 219 -7.13 2.22 0.35
CA GLY A 219 -8.32 2.74 -0.35
C GLY A 219 -8.17 2.83 -1.87
N ARG A 220 -6.96 2.66 -2.41
CA ARG A 220 -6.72 2.60 -3.85
C ARG A 220 -6.98 1.22 -4.48
N TRP A 221 -7.08 0.18 -3.66
CA TRP A 221 -7.36 -1.17 -4.12
C TRP A 221 -8.83 -1.30 -4.52
N TRP A 222 -9.12 -2.22 -5.43
CA TRP A 222 -10.48 -2.66 -5.72
C TRP A 222 -11.13 -3.24 -4.46
N HIS A 223 -10.38 -4.10 -3.76
CA HIS A 223 -10.74 -4.58 -2.43
C HIS A 223 -10.24 -3.58 -1.38
N TYR A 224 -10.85 -2.40 -1.35
CA TYR A 224 -10.39 -1.27 -0.54
C TYR A 224 -10.36 -1.54 0.96
N ASP A 225 -9.35 -0.97 1.60
CA ASP A 225 -9.20 -0.86 3.04
C ASP A 225 -8.77 0.58 3.36
N THR A 226 -9.75 1.46 3.57
CA THR A 226 -9.49 2.92 3.54
C THR A 226 -8.86 3.46 4.82
N MET A 227 -8.87 2.71 5.92
CA MET A 227 -8.06 3.06 7.09
C MET A 227 -6.58 2.74 6.88
N HIS A 228 -6.26 1.81 5.98
CA HIS A 228 -4.97 1.14 5.97
C HIS A 228 -3.93 1.88 5.13
N PHE A 229 -2.78 2.13 5.74
CA PHE A 229 -1.55 2.59 5.09
C PHE A 229 -0.43 1.59 5.38
N GLU A 230 0.37 1.25 4.37
CA GLU A 230 1.49 0.31 4.49
C GLU A 230 2.76 0.89 3.87
N TYR A 231 3.87 0.88 4.60
CA TYR A 231 5.16 1.36 4.13
C TYR A 231 5.72 0.39 3.08
N ARG A 232 5.66 0.81 1.80
CA ARG A 232 6.07 0.05 0.61
C ARG A 232 6.70 1.01 -0.40
N PRO A 233 7.82 1.66 -0.05
CA PRO A 233 8.41 2.71 -0.87
C PRO A 233 8.80 2.23 -2.28
N GLU A 234 9.20 0.96 -2.43
CA GLU A 234 9.55 0.35 -3.71
C GLU A 234 8.36 0.30 -4.68
N ILE A 235 7.15 0.10 -4.17
CA ILE A 235 5.92 0.04 -4.96
C ILE A 235 5.57 1.42 -5.51
N LEU A 236 5.71 2.46 -4.69
CA LEU A 236 5.50 3.85 -5.13
C LEU A 236 6.59 4.31 -6.10
N CYS A 237 7.86 3.95 -5.87
CA CYS A 237 8.96 4.19 -6.80
C CYS A 237 8.63 3.58 -8.17
N TYR A 238 8.24 2.31 -8.19
CA TYR A 238 7.91 1.59 -9.41
C TYR A 238 6.76 2.24 -10.16
N ALA A 239 5.66 2.55 -9.46
CA ALA A 239 4.50 3.20 -10.05
C ALA A 239 4.83 4.57 -10.67
N LYS A 240 5.68 5.37 -10.00
CA LYS A 240 6.13 6.68 -10.51
C LYS A 240 6.95 6.52 -11.80
N LYS A 241 7.96 5.64 -11.79
CA LYS A 241 8.86 5.42 -12.95
C LYS A 241 8.15 4.82 -14.15
N VAL A 242 7.27 3.84 -13.93
CA VAL A 242 6.52 3.21 -15.03
C VAL A 242 5.51 4.19 -15.63
N LYS A 243 4.93 5.10 -14.84
CA LYS A 243 4.06 6.17 -15.36
C LYS A 243 4.81 7.16 -16.25
N THR A 244 6.06 7.51 -15.91
CA THR A 244 6.89 8.43 -16.72
C THR A 244 7.38 7.83 -18.04
N LEU A 245 7.32 6.51 -18.20
CA LEU A 245 7.64 5.84 -19.47
C LEU A 245 6.49 5.89 -20.50
N LYS A 246 5.32 6.41 -20.11
CA LYS A 246 4.21 6.58 -21.05
C LYS A 246 4.49 7.85 -21.87
N PRO A 247 4.64 7.75 -23.20
CA PRO A 247 4.72 8.92 -24.07
C PRO A 247 3.45 9.77 -23.98
#